data_AF-A0A3P8S608-F1
#
_entry.id   AF-A0A3P8S608-F1
#
_cell.length_a   1.000
_cell.length_b   1.000
_cell.length_c   1.000
_cell.angle_alpha   90.00
_cell.angle_beta   90.00
_cell.angle_gamma   90.00
#
_symmetry.space_group_name_H-M   'P 1'
#
loop_
_entity.id
_entity.type
_entity.pdbx_description
1 polymer ?
#
loop_
_entity_poly.entity_id
_entity_poly.type
_entity_poly.pdbx_seq_one_letter_code
_entity_poly.pdbx_strand_id
1 'polypeptide(L)'
;MIRCADDMHNLARYLIFFQYIGTRYRGATKVPSHQHDRKGVQDHLEDAIRRLRPNNPVSLSVSSRTDSGVHALSNSAHFDLQRMKDKPPFTEDVLVEALNYHLRTEQIRVTHAHRVPDNFHARHRAQSRTYIYRIALGFSKQSLLPLTDCELCWNLSNTELDVEAMREAAAMLIGTHDFSSFRAISTDTPFKSPVKTLDVVDIQPGSSFASAHFHREIPFWELKFQSRSFLYKQVRRMTGALVAVGQRRLSVPQLRDIMEARDSLIYPKCLAAPANGLFLARVDYREEDLLKCSWILLRMFMLILLSTMLMANPLFPNRPVRPILCR
;
A
#
# COMPACT_ATOMS: atom_id res chain seq x y z
N MET A 1 -34.19 -20.87 -17.12
CA MET A 1 -34.33 -19.54 -16.48
C MET A 1 -33.76 -19.60 -15.07
N ILE A 2 -32.46 -19.37 -14.93
CA ILE A 2 -31.88 -19.05 -13.63
C ILE A 2 -32.01 -17.53 -13.54
N ARG A 3 -33.00 -17.04 -12.78
CA ARG A 3 -33.01 -15.63 -12.39
C ARG A 3 -31.77 -15.43 -11.52
N CYS A 4 -30.75 -14.75 -12.05
CA CYS A 4 -29.82 -14.06 -11.18
C CYS A 4 -30.69 -13.13 -10.34
N ALA A 5 -30.63 -13.28 -9.02
CA ALA A 5 -31.11 -12.27 -8.12
C ALA A 5 -30.25 -11.02 -8.33
N ASP A 6 -30.62 -10.19 -9.30
CA ASP A 6 -30.42 -8.74 -9.25
C ASP A 6 -31.33 -8.19 -8.12
N ASP A 7 -31.16 -8.72 -6.91
CA ASP A 7 -31.65 -8.04 -5.72
C ASP A 7 -30.78 -6.80 -5.59
N MET A 8 -31.38 -5.70 -6.05
CA MET A 8 -31.30 -4.31 -5.61
C MET A 8 -30.57 -4.05 -4.27
N HIS A 9 -29.32 -4.47 -4.16
CA HIS A 9 -28.48 -4.11 -3.03
C HIS A 9 -27.71 -2.86 -3.43
N ASN A 10 -28.24 -1.72 -2.99
CA ASN A 10 -27.58 -0.41 -2.99
C ASN A 10 -26.30 -0.36 -2.14
N LEU A 11 -25.89 -1.48 -1.53
CA LEU A 11 -24.64 -1.69 -0.83
C LEU A 11 -23.55 -2.11 -1.80
N ALA A 12 -22.42 -1.42 -1.78
CA ALA A 12 -21.23 -1.84 -2.50
C ALA A 12 -19.98 -1.68 -1.64
N ARG A 13 -19.09 -2.67 -1.71
CA ARG A 13 -17.72 -2.55 -1.20
C ARG A 13 -16.84 -1.81 -2.20
N TYR A 14 -16.14 -0.80 -1.71
CA TYR A 14 -15.13 -0.06 -2.45
C TYR A 14 -13.76 -0.26 -1.82
N LEU A 15 -12.74 -0.46 -2.65
CA LEU A 15 -11.34 -0.28 -2.33
C LEU A 15 -10.92 1.09 -2.86
N ILE A 16 -10.52 1.99 -1.97
CA ILE A 16 -9.93 3.28 -2.35
C ILE A 16 -8.42 3.23 -2.22
N PHE A 17 -7.75 3.96 -3.10
CA PHE A 17 -6.32 4.27 -3.00
C PHE A 17 -6.17 5.76 -2.68
N PHE A 18 -5.24 6.07 -1.80
CA PHE A 18 -5.11 7.43 -1.28
C PHE A 18 -3.67 7.75 -0.89
N GLN A 19 -3.33 9.03 -0.99
CA GLN A 19 -2.06 9.59 -0.60
C GLN A 19 -2.24 10.60 0.53
N TYR A 20 -1.18 10.80 1.32
CA TYR A 20 -1.15 11.83 2.36
C TYR A 20 0.26 12.24 2.78
N ILE A 21 0.38 13.48 3.23
CA ILE A 21 1.57 13.98 3.92
C ILE A 21 1.39 13.77 5.42
N GLY A 22 2.19 12.87 6.00
CA GLY A 22 1.98 12.32 7.34
C GLY A 22 2.30 13.24 8.51
N THR A 23 3.00 14.36 8.30
CA THR A 23 3.55 15.21 9.37
C THR A 23 2.49 15.76 10.33
N ARG A 24 1.25 15.90 9.88
CA ARG A 24 0.13 16.43 10.69
C ARG A 24 -0.73 15.36 11.36
N TYR A 25 -0.53 14.08 11.04
CA TYR A 25 -1.42 12.99 11.45
C TYR A 25 -0.75 12.06 12.47
N ARG A 26 -1.56 11.46 13.35
CA ARG A 26 -1.10 10.43 14.32
C ARG A 26 -0.97 9.04 13.70
N GLY A 27 -0.57 8.99 12.43
CA GLY A 27 -0.47 7.77 11.63
C GLY A 27 -1.73 7.45 10.84
N ALA A 28 -1.70 6.31 10.15
CA ALA A 28 -2.78 5.92 9.23
C ALA A 28 -4.06 5.50 9.96
N THR A 29 -3.94 4.86 11.13
CA THR A 29 -5.07 4.27 11.85
C THR A 29 -5.77 5.29 12.74
N LYS A 30 -7.04 4.99 13.04
CA LYS A 30 -7.85 5.70 14.02
C LYS A 30 -7.15 5.82 15.37
N VAL A 31 -7.22 7.01 15.96
CA VAL A 31 -6.70 7.27 17.30
C VAL A 31 -7.79 6.93 18.33
N PRO A 32 -7.44 6.30 19.48
CA PRO A 32 -8.41 6.05 20.54
C PRO A 32 -9.11 7.33 21.01
N SER A 33 -10.41 7.22 21.33
CA SER A 33 -11.28 8.36 21.62
C SER A 33 -10.79 9.29 22.73
N HIS A 34 -9.93 8.82 23.64
CA HIS A 34 -9.41 9.61 24.77
C HIS A 34 -8.18 10.47 24.42
N GLN A 35 -7.61 10.35 23.21
CA GLN A 35 -6.44 11.14 22.76
C GLN A 35 -6.88 12.18 21.72
N HIS A 36 -7.57 13.23 22.18
CA HIS A 36 -8.29 14.18 21.33
C HIS A 36 -7.41 15.17 20.53
N ASP A 37 -6.13 15.34 20.87
CA ASP A 37 -5.34 16.47 20.35
C ASP A 37 -5.01 16.36 18.85
N ARG A 38 -4.97 15.16 18.26
CA ARG A 38 -4.72 14.95 16.82
C ARG A 38 -5.33 13.64 16.31
N LYS A 39 -6.04 13.72 15.18
CA LYS A 39 -6.66 12.60 14.47
C LYS A 39 -5.65 11.81 13.61
N GLY A 40 -5.97 10.55 13.32
CA GLY A 40 -5.29 9.74 12.31
C GLY A 40 -5.91 9.93 10.92
N VAL A 41 -5.24 9.45 9.86
CA VAL A 41 -5.74 9.57 8.49
C VAL A 41 -7.09 8.87 8.31
N GLN A 42 -7.25 7.69 8.91
CA GLN A 42 -8.52 6.94 8.90
C GLN A 42 -9.68 7.74 9.50
N ASP A 43 -9.46 8.56 10.54
CA ASP A 43 -10.52 9.38 11.13
C ASP A 43 -11.08 10.38 10.10
N HIS A 44 -10.20 11.05 9.35
CA HIS A 44 -10.60 12.00 8.31
C HIS A 44 -11.29 11.31 7.12
N LEU A 45 -10.83 10.12 6.73
CA LEU A 45 -11.48 9.32 5.69
C LEU A 45 -12.88 8.87 6.12
N GLU A 46 -13.04 8.38 7.35
CA GLU A 46 -14.35 8.03 7.91
C GLU A 46 -15.25 9.27 8.03
N ASP A 47 -14.71 10.43 8.43
CA ASP A 47 -15.44 11.70 8.47
C ASP A 47 -15.96 12.08 7.05
N ALA A 48 -15.14 11.92 6.01
CA ALA A 48 -15.52 12.17 4.62
C ALA A 48 -16.61 11.20 4.14
N ILE A 49 -16.48 9.90 4.44
CA ILE A 49 -17.49 8.88 4.09
C ILE A 49 -18.82 9.18 4.81
N ARG A 50 -18.78 9.57 6.10
CA ARG A 50 -19.98 9.95 6.86
C ARG A 50 -20.71 11.14 6.22
N ARG A 51 -19.99 12.09 5.63
CA ARG A 51 -20.60 13.24 4.92
C ARG A 51 -21.34 12.85 3.63
N LEU A 52 -21.07 11.67 3.07
CA LEU A 52 -21.86 11.09 1.97
C LEU A 52 -23.24 10.57 2.43
N ARG A 53 -23.50 10.55 3.75
CA ARG A 53 -24.75 10.11 4.39
C ARG A 53 -25.19 8.71 3.97
N PRO A 54 -24.34 7.68 4.14
CA PRO A 54 -24.74 6.30 3.88
C PRO A 54 -25.83 5.84 4.84
N ASN A 55 -26.58 4.82 4.42
CA ASN A 55 -27.59 4.15 5.25
C ASN A 55 -26.97 3.11 6.21
N ASN A 56 -25.76 2.62 5.91
CA ASN A 56 -25.03 1.70 6.77
C ASN A 56 -24.02 2.44 7.69
N PRO A 57 -23.62 1.85 8.82
CA PRO A 57 -22.53 2.38 9.65
C PRO A 57 -21.22 2.48 8.87
N VAL A 58 -20.50 3.60 9.07
CA VAL A 58 -19.20 3.82 8.44
C VAL A 58 -18.12 3.05 9.19
N SER A 59 -17.47 2.13 8.48
CA SER A 59 -16.30 1.40 8.95
C SER A 59 -15.28 1.29 7.82
N LEU A 60 -14.06 1.76 8.06
CA LEU A 60 -12.97 1.73 7.09
C LEU A 60 -11.86 0.78 7.58
N SER A 61 -11.32 -0.03 6.68
CA SER A 61 -10.22 -0.93 6.97
C SER A 61 -9.01 -0.66 6.06
N VAL A 62 -7.99 -0.02 6.63
CA VAL A 62 -6.72 0.31 5.95
C VAL A 62 -5.87 -0.94 5.68
N SER A 63 -5.20 -0.98 4.52
CA SER A 63 -4.34 -2.09 4.10
C SER A 63 -3.02 -2.12 4.87
N SER A 64 -2.51 -0.93 5.18
CA SER A 64 -1.19 -0.73 5.77
C SER A 64 -1.27 0.37 6.81
N ARG A 65 -0.83 0.04 8.02
CA ARG A 65 -0.66 1.01 9.10
C ARG A 65 0.63 1.79 8.82
N THR A 66 0.64 3.09 9.06
CA THR A 66 1.85 3.88 9.10
C THR A 66 1.91 4.62 10.43
N ASP A 67 3.12 4.83 10.94
CA ASP A 67 3.34 5.55 12.19
C ASP A 67 3.01 7.04 12.02
N SER A 68 2.90 7.77 13.14
CA SER A 68 2.86 9.23 13.15
C SER A 68 4.04 9.82 12.35
N GLY A 69 3.75 10.75 11.45
CA GLY A 69 4.76 11.41 10.61
C GLY A 69 5.16 10.66 9.34
N VAL A 70 4.78 9.39 9.17
CA VAL A 70 5.06 8.63 7.93
C VAL A 70 4.06 9.01 6.85
N HIS A 71 4.53 9.18 5.61
CA HIS A 71 3.72 9.58 4.46
C HIS A 71 3.20 8.36 3.68
N ALA A 72 2.27 8.59 2.75
CA ALA A 72 1.95 7.62 1.73
C ALA A 72 1.74 8.29 0.37
N LEU A 73 2.34 7.70 -0.67
CA LEU A 73 2.02 8.01 -2.07
C LEU A 73 0.86 7.14 -2.56
N SER A 74 0.74 5.93 -2.01
CA SER A 74 -0.37 5.03 -2.30
C SER A 74 -0.58 4.06 -1.14
N ASN A 75 -1.43 4.46 -0.19
CA ASN A 75 -2.07 3.54 0.74
C ASN A 75 -3.43 3.13 0.16
N SER A 76 -4.05 2.11 0.74
CA SER A 76 -5.36 1.65 0.29
C SER A 76 -6.23 1.23 1.47
N ALA A 77 -7.54 1.35 1.32
CA ALA A 77 -8.50 0.98 2.34
C ALA A 77 -9.80 0.52 1.69
N HIS A 78 -10.53 -0.37 2.36
CA HIS A 78 -11.85 -0.75 1.90
C HIS A 78 -12.94 -0.37 2.91
N PHE A 79 -14.14 -0.11 2.40
CA PHE A 79 -15.34 0.15 3.17
C PHE A 79 -16.58 -0.23 2.37
N ASP A 80 -17.68 -0.45 3.08
CA ASP A 80 -18.99 -0.68 2.50
C ASP A 80 -19.80 0.62 2.50
N LEU A 81 -20.49 0.89 1.40
CA LEU A 81 -21.31 2.08 1.24
C LEU A 81 -22.67 1.74 0.65
N GLN A 82 -23.71 2.03 1.42
CA GLN A 82 -25.11 1.91 1.06
C GLN A 82 -25.70 3.30 0.84
N ARG A 83 -26.12 3.62 -0.39
CA ARG A 83 -26.70 4.94 -0.68
C ARG A 83 -28.17 5.02 -0.26
N MET A 84 -28.57 6.17 0.28
CA MET A 84 -29.95 6.49 0.65
C MET A 84 -30.93 6.43 -0.54
N LYS A 85 -32.22 6.17 -0.25
CA LYS A 85 -33.34 6.19 -1.21
C LYS A 85 -33.12 5.27 -2.42
N ASP A 86 -32.54 4.09 -2.17
CA ASP A 86 -32.26 3.05 -3.17
C ASP A 86 -31.48 3.55 -4.41
N LYS A 87 -30.72 4.63 -4.24
CA LYS A 87 -29.86 5.15 -5.31
C LYS A 87 -28.81 4.09 -5.67
N PRO A 88 -28.49 3.93 -6.98
CA PRO A 88 -27.48 2.97 -7.40
C PRO A 88 -26.13 3.34 -6.80
N PRO A 89 -25.22 2.39 -6.53
CA PRO A 89 -23.92 2.70 -5.96
C PRO A 89 -23.15 3.72 -6.84
N PHE A 90 -22.28 4.54 -6.24
CA PHE A 90 -21.48 5.51 -7.00
C PHE A 90 -20.60 4.82 -8.04
N THR A 91 -20.39 5.47 -9.20
CA THR A 91 -19.25 5.11 -10.03
C THR A 91 -17.95 5.44 -9.27
N GLU A 92 -16.85 4.80 -9.65
CA GLU A 92 -15.56 4.97 -8.97
C GLU A 92 -15.11 6.44 -9.00
N ASP A 93 -15.19 7.10 -10.15
CA ASP A 93 -14.81 8.50 -10.31
C ASP A 93 -15.66 9.45 -9.45
N VAL A 94 -16.98 9.27 -9.45
CA VAL A 94 -17.89 10.11 -8.63
C VAL A 94 -17.62 9.91 -7.15
N LEU A 95 -17.30 8.68 -6.71
CA LEU A 95 -16.91 8.44 -5.33
C LEU A 95 -15.61 9.17 -4.97
N VAL A 96 -14.61 9.11 -5.84
CA VAL A 96 -13.31 9.79 -5.66
C VAL A 96 -13.51 11.30 -5.54
N GLU A 97 -14.28 11.90 -6.46
CA GLU A 97 -14.61 13.33 -6.43
C GLU A 97 -15.34 13.73 -5.14
N ALA A 98 -16.36 12.97 -4.75
CA ALA A 98 -17.15 13.26 -3.55
C ALA A 98 -16.32 13.16 -2.26
N LEU A 99 -15.46 12.14 -2.14
CA LEU A 99 -14.54 12.01 -1.01
C LEU A 99 -13.53 13.16 -0.98
N ASN A 100 -12.92 13.49 -2.12
CA ASN A 100 -11.94 14.58 -2.20
C ASN A 100 -12.56 15.96 -1.91
N TYR A 101 -13.82 16.19 -2.30
CA TYR A 101 -14.54 17.40 -1.92
C TYR A 101 -14.62 17.56 -0.40
N HIS A 102 -14.87 16.47 0.33
CA HIS A 102 -14.93 16.49 1.80
C HIS A 102 -13.54 16.48 2.47
N LEU A 103 -12.49 16.07 1.77
CA LEU A 103 -11.10 16.07 2.24
C LEU A 103 -10.32 17.33 1.86
N ARG A 104 -10.95 18.32 1.19
CA ARG A 104 -10.25 19.48 0.62
C ARG A 104 -9.40 20.29 1.60
N THR A 105 -9.76 20.31 2.88
CA THR A 105 -9.01 20.99 3.95
C THR A 105 -7.85 20.17 4.50
N GLU A 106 -7.77 18.89 4.15
CA GLU A 106 -6.76 17.95 4.61
C GLU A 106 -5.64 17.79 3.59
N GLN A 107 -4.48 17.31 4.04
CA GLN A 107 -3.40 16.82 3.17
C GLN A 107 -3.58 15.32 2.86
N ILE A 108 -4.81 14.94 2.51
CA ILE A 108 -5.21 13.58 2.14
C ILE A 108 -5.95 13.65 0.81
N ARG A 109 -5.58 12.83 -0.16
CA ARG A 109 -6.28 12.75 -1.46
C ARG A 109 -6.54 11.31 -1.82
N VAL A 110 -7.79 10.99 -2.14
CA VAL A 110 -8.16 9.73 -2.80
C VAL A 110 -7.76 9.87 -4.26
N THR A 111 -7.00 8.92 -4.79
CA THR A 111 -6.47 8.99 -6.17
C THR A 111 -7.32 8.19 -7.14
N HIS A 112 -7.80 7.02 -6.72
CA HIS A 112 -8.71 6.17 -7.49
C HIS A 112 -9.46 5.22 -6.55
N ALA A 113 -10.50 4.59 -7.09
CA ALA A 113 -11.30 3.60 -6.39
C ALA A 113 -11.59 2.40 -7.31
N HIS A 114 -11.77 1.23 -6.72
CA HIS A 114 -12.30 0.06 -7.36
C HIS A 114 -13.49 -0.43 -6.57
N ARG A 115 -14.57 -0.77 -7.25
CA ARG A 115 -15.57 -1.64 -6.65
C ARG A 115 -15.01 -3.05 -6.59
N VAL A 116 -15.09 -3.69 -5.43
CA VAL A 116 -14.50 -5.04 -5.19
C VAL A 116 -15.56 -6.02 -4.68
N PRO A 117 -15.28 -7.35 -4.67
CA PRO A 117 -16.17 -8.33 -4.06
C PRO A 117 -16.43 -8.06 -2.58
N ASP A 118 -17.60 -8.46 -2.07
CA ASP A 118 -18.02 -8.19 -0.68
C ASP A 118 -17.18 -8.91 0.37
N ASN A 119 -16.40 -9.93 -0.03
CA ASN A 119 -15.44 -10.63 0.83
C ASN A 119 -14.00 -10.07 0.72
N PHE A 120 -13.78 -9.02 -0.09
CA PHE A 120 -12.47 -8.42 -0.26
C PHE A 120 -12.03 -7.72 1.02
N HIS A 121 -10.75 -7.87 1.40
CA HIS A 121 -10.18 -7.18 2.56
C HIS A 121 -8.81 -6.60 2.21
N ALA A 122 -8.72 -5.26 2.16
CA ALA A 122 -7.54 -4.50 1.74
C ALA A 122 -6.23 -4.98 2.40
N ARG A 123 -6.25 -5.27 3.71
CA ARG A 123 -5.05 -5.80 4.38
C ARG A 123 -4.65 -7.21 3.95
N HIS A 124 -5.62 -8.12 3.81
CA HIS A 124 -5.34 -9.56 3.68
C HIS A 124 -5.11 -9.98 2.23
N ARG A 125 -5.72 -9.25 1.28
CA ARG A 125 -5.58 -9.46 -0.16
C ARG A 125 -4.33 -8.81 -0.76
N ALA A 126 -3.75 -7.83 -0.08
CA ALA A 126 -2.53 -7.17 -0.56
C ALA A 126 -1.37 -8.18 -0.72
N GLN A 127 -0.78 -8.18 -1.91
CA GLN A 127 0.32 -9.05 -2.34
C GLN A 127 1.67 -8.52 -1.84
N SER A 128 1.90 -7.22 -1.99
CA SER A 128 3.12 -6.53 -1.55
C SER A 128 2.82 -5.12 -1.03
N ARG A 129 3.74 -4.62 -0.20
CA ARG A 129 3.86 -3.22 0.15
C ARG A 129 5.26 -2.77 -0.23
N THR A 130 5.34 -1.63 -0.88
CA THR A 130 6.62 -1.00 -1.22
C THR A 130 6.74 0.29 -0.44
N TYR A 131 7.83 0.40 0.32
CA TYR A 131 8.22 1.61 1.02
C TYR A 131 9.41 2.26 0.34
N ILE A 132 9.44 3.59 0.34
CA ILE A 132 10.60 4.39 -0.08
C ILE A 132 10.99 5.25 1.11
N TYR A 133 12.28 5.27 1.42
CA TYR A 133 12.85 6.18 2.41
C TYR A 133 13.78 7.17 1.72
N ARG A 134 13.53 8.47 1.90
CA ARG A 134 14.31 9.55 1.27
C ARG A 134 15.30 10.17 2.26
N ILE A 135 16.55 10.31 1.83
CA ILE A 135 17.65 10.90 2.59
C ILE A 135 18.26 12.04 1.80
N ALA A 136 18.41 13.21 2.44
CA ALA A 136 19.17 14.33 1.91
C ALA A 136 20.49 14.49 2.66
N LEU A 137 21.56 14.85 1.96
CA LEU A 137 22.90 15.07 2.54
C LEU A 137 23.34 16.53 2.36
N GLY A 138 24.32 16.96 3.16
CA GLY A 138 25.04 18.22 2.93
C GLY A 138 24.41 19.48 3.54
N PHE A 139 23.39 19.34 4.39
CA PHE A 139 22.74 20.46 5.07
C PHE A 139 22.98 20.36 6.58
N SER A 140 23.56 21.40 7.19
CA SER A 140 23.82 21.40 8.64
C SER A 140 22.54 21.38 9.48
N LYS A 141 21.43 21.91 8.95
CA LYS A 141 20.12 22.00 9.61
C LYS A 141 18.99 21.67 8.64
N GLN A 142 17.92 21.05 9.14
CA GLN A 142 16.71 20.77 8.37
C GLN A 142 16.10 22.02 7.73
N SER A 143 16.16 23.16 8.42
CA SER A 143 15.60 24.45 7.96
C SER A 143 16.29 25.03 6.73
N LEU A 144 17.44 24.47 6.32
CA LEU A 144 18.17 24.89 5.12
C LEU A 144 17.72 24.12 3.87
N LEU A 145 16.94 23.05 4.02
CA LEU A 145 16.38 22.32 2.88
C LEU A 145 15.25 23.13 2.22
N PRO A 146 15.00 22.92 0.91
CA PRO A 146 13.84 23.46 0.23
C PRO A 146 12.54 23.09 0.96
N LEU A 147 11.55 23.98 0.93
CA LEU A 147 10.22 23.72 1.52
C LEU A 147 9.55 22.48 0.90
N THR A 148 9.88 22.15 -0.34
CA THR A 148 9.38 20.95 -1.04
C THR A 148 9.95 19.64 -0.50
N ASP A 149 11.01 19.67 0.31
CA ASP A 149 11.70 18.48 0.82
C ASP A 149 11.89 18.47 2.34
N CYS A 150 11.83 19.62 3.02
CA CYS A 150 12.16 19.75 4.44
C CYS A 150 11.23 18.94 5.38
N GLU A 151 10.03 18.56 4.94
CA GLU A 151 9.15 17.63 5.66
C GLU A 151 9.10 16.23 5.05
N LEU A 152 9.80 15.98 3.94
CA LEU A 152 9.63 14.80 3.08
C LEU A 152 10.91 13.95 2.95
N CYS A 153 11.93 14.22 3.78
CA CYS A 153 13.17 13.47 3.81
C CYS A 153 13.85 13.55 5.19
N TRP A 154 14.79 12.63 5.42
CA TRP A 154 15.72 12.74 6.52
C TRP A 154 16.97 13.50 6.08
N ASN A 155 17.22 14.67 6.67
CA ASN A 155 18.50 15.34 6.51
C ASN A 155 19.58 14.69 7.39
N LEU A 156 20.64 14.18 6.78
CA LEU A 156 21.85 13.79 7.50
C LEU A 156 22.85 14.94 7.47
N SER A 157 22.96 15.61 8.63
CA SER A 157 23.82 16.78 8.76
C SER A 157 25.30 16.42 8.59
N ASN A 158 25.99 17.15 7.70
CA ASN A 158 27.45 17.16 7.53
C ASN A 158 28.07 15.75 7.46
N THR A 159 27.46 14.84 6.71
CA THR A 159 27.92 13.45 6.63
C THR A 159 27.90 12.95 5.19
N GLU A 160 28.94 12.21 4.82
CA GLU A 160 28.98 11.36 3.62
C GLU A 160 28.56 9.93 3.98
N LEU A 161 28.03 9.20 3.00
CA LEU A 161 27.62 7.82 3.17
C LEU A 161 28.49 6.90 2.31
N ASP A 162 29.05 5.87 2.94
CA ASP A 162 29.63 4.72 2.27
C ASP A 162 28.50 3.86 1.68
N VAL A 163 27.99 4.25 0.51
CA VAL A 163 26.82 3.61 -0.12
C VAL A 163 27.11 2.17 -0.50
N GLU A 164 28.35 1.83 -0.82
CA GLU A 164 28.69 0.45 -1.16
C GLU A 164 28.62 -0.46 0.07
N ALA A 165 29.13 -0.01 1.22
CA ALA A 165 28.92 -0.72 2.48
C ALA A 165 27.42 -0.82 2.84
N MET A 166 26.63 0.21 2.54
CA MET A 166 25.17 0.14 2.74
C MET A 166 24.50 -0.90 1.83
N ARG A 167 24.96 -1.06 0.58
CA ARG A 167 24.45 -2.05 -0.36
C ARG A 167 24.83 -3.48 0.05
N GLU A 168 26.07 -3.68 0.48
CA GLU A 168 26.51 -4.95 1.06
C GLU A 168 25.64 -5.33 2.26
N ALA A 169 25.41 -4.38 3.17
CA ALA A 169 24.55 -4.57 4.32
C ALA A 169 23.09 -4.86 3.94
N ALA A 170 22.56 -4.16 2.93
CA ALA A 170 21.20 -4.32 2.43
C ALA A 170 20.96 -5.71 1.81
N ALA A 171 21.95 -6.25 1.09
CA ALA A 171 21.86 -7.56 0.47
C ALA A 171 21.60 -8.67 1.50
N MET A 172 22.15 -8.55 2.71
CA MET A 172 21.90 -9.52 3.80
C MET A 172 20.45 -9.54 4.29
N LEU A 173 19.73 -8.40 4.17
CA LEU A 173 18.35 -8.28 4.63
C LEU A 173 17.35 -8.96 3.67
N ILE A 174 17.73 -9.21 2.42
CA ILE A 174 16.88 -9.84 1.40
C ILE A 174 16.65 -11.32 1.77
N GLY A 175 15.45 -11.81 1.52
CA GLY A 175 15.05 -13.20 1.81
C GLY A 175 14.21 -13.34 3.08
N THR A 176 14.12 -14.57 3.59
CA THR A 176 13.23 -14.91 4.71
C THR A 176 14.01 -14.97 6.01
N HIS A 177 13.71 -14.05 6.93
CA HIS A 177 14.42 -13.90 8.20
C HIS A 177 13.46 -13.67 9.36
N ASP A 178 13.91 -13.97 10.57
CA ASP A 178 13.29 -13.47 11.79
C ASP A 178 13.73 -12.01 12.01
N PHE A 179 12.80 -11.08 11.85
CA PHE A 179 13.06 -9.64 11.99
C PHE A 179 12.75 -9.10 13.39
N SER A 180 12.77 -9.93 14.44
CA SER A 180 12.51 -9.51 15.82
C SER A 180 13.38 -8.35 16.28
N SER A 181 14.67 -8.36 15.93
CA SER A 181 15.59 -7.23 16.23
C SER A 181 15.14 -5.92 15.58
N PHE A 182 14.49 -5.98 14.41
CA PHE A 182 13.98 -4.80 13.71
C PHE A 182 12.54 -4.45 14.09
N ARG A 183 11.90 -5.16 15.02
CA ARG A 183 10.55 -4.85 15.49
C ARG A 183 10.61 -3.99 16.74
N ALA A 184 9.98 -2.82 16.73
CA ALA A 184 9.78 -2.08 17.97
C ALA A 184 8.75 -2.75 18.90
N ILE A 185 8.96 -2.65 20.21
CA ILE A 185 8.04 -3.13 21.25
C ILE A 185 6.89 -2.12 21.41
N SER A 186 5.66 -2.62 21.52
CA SER A 186 4.45 -1.85 21.81
C SER A 186 3.43 -2.76 22.47
N THR A 187 2.77 -2.27 23.52
CA THR A 187 1.69 -2.95 24.26
C THR A 187 0.49 -3.26 23.38
N ASP A 188 0.26 -2.43 22.36
CA ASP A 188 -0.94 -2.48 21.51
C ASP A 188 -0.73 -3.34 20.25
N THR A 189 0.43 -3.97 20.11
CA THR A 189 0.77 -4.78 18.95
C THR A 189 0.63 -6.26 19.28
N PRO A 190 -0.46 -6.93 18.87
CA PRO A 190 -0.63 -8.36 19.09
C PRO A 190 0.54 -9.13 18.49
N PHE A 191 0.91 -10.25 19.13
CA PHE A 191 1.99 -11.11 18.65
C PHE A 191 1.67 -11.59 17.24
N LYS A 192 2.55 -11.26 16.30
CA LYS A 192 2.54 -11.77 14.93
C LYS A 192 3.89 -12.41 14.69
N SER A 193 3.90 -13.47 13.87
CA SER A 193 5.15 -14.13 13.48
C SER A 193 6.17 -13.06 13.05
N PRO A 194 7.36 -13.03 13.67
CA PRO A 194 8.41 -12.07 13.33
C PRO A 194 9.12 -12.46 12.03
N VAL A 195 8.87 -13.67 11.52
CA VAL A 195 9.42 -14.14 10.25
C VAL A 195 8.75 -13.41 9.10
N LYS A 196 9.55 -12.75 8.26
CA LYS A 196 9.10 -12.02 7.07
C LYS A 196 10.02 -12.34 5.91
N THR A 197 9.49 -12.23 4.70
CA THR A 197 10.27 -12.34 3.46
C THR A 197 10.39 -10.96 2.87
N LEU A 198 11.62 -10.44 2.77
CA LEU A 198 11.93 -9.16 2.16
C LEU A 198 12.35 -9.41 0.71
N ASP A 199 11.53 -8.97 -0.23
CA ASP A 199 11.69 -9.27 -1.66
C ASP A 199 12.70 -8.33 -2.31
N VAL A 200 12.72 -7.07 -1.87
CA VAL A 200 13.62 -6.02 -2.41
C VAL A 200 14.16 -5.18 -1.27
N VAL A 201 15.48 -4.95 -1.30
CA VAL A 201 16.13 -3.80 -0.67
C VAL A 201 17.04 -3.18 -1.73
N ASP A 202 16.78 -1.94 -2.08
CA ASP A 202 17.52 -1.25 -3.13
C ASP A 202 17.90 0.17 -2.67
N ILE A 203 19.07 0.62 -3.09
CA ILE A 203 19.66 1.92 -2.70
C ILE A 203 20.16 2.62 -3.96
N GLN A 204 19.45 3.67 -4.34
CA GLN A 204 19.66 4.40 -5.58
C GLN A 204 19.76 5.91 -5.33
N PRO A 205 20.49 6.66 -6.17
CA PRO A 205 20.44 8.11 -6.15
C PRO A 205 18.99 8.59 -6.31
N GLY A 206 18.62 9.59 -5.52
CA GLY A 206 17.34 10.29 -5.64
C GLY A 206 17.52 11.70 -6.18
N SER A 207 16.41 12.42 -6.31
CA SER A 207 16.41 13.83 -6.73
C SER A 207 15.50 14.67 -5.84
N SER A 208 15.91 15.91 -5.59
CA SER A 208 15.01 16.94 -5.03
C SER A 208 14.04 17.44 -6.10
N PHE A 209 12.80 17.72 -5.70
CA PHE A 209 11.85 18.43 -6.57
C PHE A 209 12.31 19.86 -6.92
N ALA A 210 13.14 20.47 -6.06
CA ALA A 210 13.66 21.82 -6.25
C ALA A 210 15.03 21.85 -6.94
N SER A 211 15.58 20.71 -7.38
CA SER A 211 16.97 20.61 -7.83
C SER A 211 17.35 21.61 -8.92
N ALA A 212 16.44 21.91 -9.86
CA ALA A 212 16.68 22.85 -10.96
C ALA A 212 16.57 24.33 -10.56
N HIS A 213 15.97 24.62 -9.41
CA HIS A 213 15.64 25.98 -8.97
C HIS A 213 16.30 26.35 -7.64
N PHE A 214 17.04 25.42 -7.03
CA PHE A 214 17.76 25.65 -5.79
C PHE A 214 19.19 26.09 -6.08
N HIS A 215 19.70 27.01 -5.27
CA HIS A 215 21.02 27.65 -5.47
C HIS A 215 22.22 26.70 -5.27
N ARG A 216 21.98 25.44 -4.91
CA ARG A 216 23.01 24.42 -4.70
C ARG A 216 22.46 23.03 -4.96
N GLU A 217 23.35 22.10 -5.30
CA GLU A 217 23.01 20.69 -5.44
C GLU A 217 22.55 20.10 -4.11
N ILE A 218 21.64 19.13 -4.18
CA ILE A 218 21.14 18.39 -3.03
C ILE A 218 21.37 16.91 -3.28
N PRO A 219 22.45 16.32 -2.76
CA PRO A 219 22.66 14.88 -2.88
C PRO A 219 21.54 14.15 -2.15
N PHE A 220 20.84 13.29 -2.89
CA PHE A 220 19.70 12.53 -2.40
C PHE A 220 19.94 11.03 -2.59
N TRP A 221 19.46 10.25 -1.63
CA TRP A 221 19.40 8.80 -1.72
C TRP A 221 18.00 8.31 -1.41
N GLU A 222 17.56 7.29 -2.15
CA GLU A 222 16.31 6.60 -1.91
C GLU A 222 16.58 5.14 -1.59
N LEU A 223 16.02 4.68 -0.47
CA LEU A 223 16.05 3.28 -0.06
C LEU A 223 14.67 2.68 -0.28
N LYS A 224 14.57 1.70 -1.16
CA LYS A 224 13.34 0.97 -1.45
C LYS A 224 13.30 -0.34 -0.68
N PHE A 225 12.16 -0.62 -0.04
CA PHE A 225 11.90 -1.89 0.64
C PHE A 225 10.59 -2.48 0.14
N GLN A 226 10.60 -3.73 -0.33
CA GLN A 226 9.38 -4.42 -0.76
C GLN A 226 9.22 -5.74 -0.03
N SER A 227 8.03 -5.95 0.54
CA SER A 227 7.66 -7.21 1.18
C SER A 227 6.14 -7.38 1.17
N ARG A 228 5.66 -8.63 1.25
CA ARG A 228 4.26 -8.90 1.59
C ARG A 228 3.79 -8.19 2.86
N SER A 229 4.64 -8.09 3.89
CA SER A 229 4.27 -7.42 5.14
C SER A 229 5.49 -6.99 5.94
N PHE A 230 5.32 -6.00 6.82
CA PHE A 230 6.37 -5.51 7.72
C PHE A 230 5.92 -5.54 9.17
N LEU A 231 6.87 -5.71 10.08
CA LEU A 231 6.68 -5.55 11.53
C LEU A 231 6.63 -4.06 11.91
N TYR A 232 6.16 -3.78 13.12
CA TYR A 232 6.09 -2.42 13.63
C TYR A 232 7.48 -1.76 13.66
N LYS A 233 7.60 -0.61 12.99
CA LYS A 233 8.85 0.16 12.77
C LYS A 233 9.98 -0.56 12.02
N GLN A 234 9.72 -1.72 11.40
CA GLN A 234 10.75 -2.52 10.74
C GLN A 234 11.54 -1.72 9.70
N VAL A 235 10.87 -1.07 8.76
CA VAL A 235 11.53 -0.30 7.70
C VAL A 235 12.42 0.80 8.28
N ARG A 236 11.93 1.57 9.25
CA ARG A 236 12.69 2.65 9.89
C ARG A 236 13.91 2.14 10.67
N ARG A 237 13.81 0.96 11.29
CA ARG A 237 14.94 0.32 11.96
C ARG A 237 15.97 -0.23 10.94
N MET A 238 15.51 -0.84 9.85
CA MET A 238 16.42 -1.27 8.78
C MET A 238 17.14 -0.07 8.15
N THR A 239 16.43 0.98 7.76
CA THR A 239 17.01 2.24 7.26
C THR A 239 18.03 2.81 8.24
N GLY A 240 17.68 2.89 9.53
CA GLY A 240 18.57 3.43 10.56
C GLY A 240 19.88 2.66 10.67
N ALA A 241 19.81 1.34 10.67
CA ALA A 241 20.98 0.46 10.71
C ALA A 241 21.84 0.58 9.45
N LEU A 242 21.22 0.58 8.26
CA LEU A 242 21.93 0.79 6.98
C LEU A 242 22.64 2.15 6.97
N VAL A 243 21.98 3.22 7.40
CA VAL A 243 22.61 4.54 7.50
C VAL A 243 23.77 4.53 8.50
N ALA A 244 23.68 3.83 9.64
CA ALA A 244 24.84 3.69 10.52
C ALA A 244 26.00 2.93 9.89
N VAL A 245 25.73 1.95 9.04
CA VAL A 245 26.78 1.30 8.22
C VAL A 245 27.42 2.30 7.26
N GLY A 246 26.61 3.06 6.53
CA GLY A 246 27.12 4.11 5.64
C GLY A 246 27.92 5.19 6.36
N GLN A 247 27.59 5.47 7.62
CA GLN A 247 28.34 6.39 8.48
C GLN A 247 29.52 5.74 9.21
N ARG A 248 29.80 4.45 8.95
CA ARG A 248 30.82 3.63 9.63
C ARG A 248 30.70 3.56 11.15
N ARG A 249 29.48 3.83 11.68
CA ARG A 249 29.14 3.66 13.10
C ARG A 249 28.72 2.23 13.43
N LEU A 250 28.44 1.43 12.41
CA LEU A 250 28.13 0.01 12.50
C LEU A 250 28.88 -0.70 11.37
N SER A 251 29.47 -1.86 11.61
CA SER A 251 30.05 -2.69 10.55
C SER A 251 29.02 -3.68 10.00
N VAL A 252 29.26 -4.20 8.80
CA VAL A 252 28.43 -5.27 8.20
C VAL A 252 28.34 -6.50 9.12
N PRO A 253 29.44 -7.00 9.74
CA PRO A 253 29.36 -8.06 10.75
C PRO A 253 28.50 -7.71 11.96
N GLN A 254 28.61 -6.49 12.50
CA GLN A 254 27.77 -6.09 13.64
C GLN A 254 26.28 -6.03 13.27
N LEU A 255 25.94 -5.65 12.03
CA LEU A 255 24.57 -5.72 11.55
C LEU A 255 24.05 -7.17 11.49
N ARG A 256 24.90 -8.11 11.06
CA ARG A 256 24.58 -9.54 11.08
C ARG A 256 24.32 -10.03 12.51
N ASP A 257 25.16 -9.65 13.47
CA ASP A 257 24.97 -10.01 14.87
C ASP A 257 23.61 -9.51 15.40
N ILE A 258 23.23 -8.27 15.05
CA ILE A 258 21.90 -7.72 15.39
C ILE A 258 20.79 -8.56 14.78
N MET A 259 20.90 -8.97 13.51
CA MET A 259 19.90 -9.83 12.85
C MET A 259 19.79 -11.19 13.54
N GLU A 260 20.92 -11.83 13.82
CA GLU A 260 20.99 -13.19 14.38
C GLU A 260 20.54 -13.27 15.84
N ALA A 261 20.64 -12.17 16.59
CA ALA A 261 20.17 -12.09 17.97
C ALA A 261 18.64 -12.29 18.12
N ARG A 262 17.85 -11.97 17.09
CA ARG A 262 16.38 -12.10 17.08
C ARG A 262 15.70 -11.48 18.30
N ASP A 263 16.25 -10.39 18.80
CA ASP A 263 15.77 -9.70 20.00
C ASP A 263 15.67 -8.19 19.76
N SER A 264 14.46 -7.64 19.95
CA SER A 264 14.22 -6.21 19.82
C SER A 264 15.05 -5.37 20.80
N LEU A 265 15.48 -5.92 21.93
CA LEU A 265 16.23 -5.17 22.94
C LEU A 265 17.69 -4.92 22.50
N ILE A 266 18.21 -5.75 21.59
CA ILE A 266 19.58 -5.61 21.05
C ILE A 266 19.68 -4.45 20.05
N TYR A 267 18.58 -4.02 19.44
CA TYR A 267 18.61 -2.91 18.49
C TYR A 267 19.08 -1.61 19.16
N PRO A 268 20.14 -0.95 18.66
CA PRO A 268 20.71 0.23 19.31
C PRO A 268 19.68 1.35 19.51
N LYS A 269 19.68 1.93 20.72
CA LYS A 269 18.81 3.06 21.05
C LYS A 269 19.09 4.24 20.11
N CYS A 270 18.05 4.99 19.77
CA CYS A 270 18.12 6.18 18.90
C CYS A 270 18.64 5.93 17.47
N LEU A 271 18.84 4.67 17.06
CA LEU A 271 19.29 4.36 15.70
C LEU A 271 18.14 4.37 14.67
N ALA A 272 16.89 4.23 15.11
CA ALA A 272 15.75 4.17 14.19
C ALA A 272 15.59 5.46 13.40
N ALA A 273 15.45 5.35 12.08
CA ALA A 273 15.32 6.50 11.21
C ALA A 273 14.05 7.32 11.52
N PRO A 274 14.08 8.66 11.33
CA PRO A 274 12.89 9.51 11.46
C PRO A 274 11.69 9.06 10.63
N ALA A 275 10.48 9.50 10.99
CA ALA A 275 9.26 9.07 10.29
C ALA A 275 9.03 9.80 8.98
N ASN A 276 9.39 11.09 8.93
CA ASN A 276 9.15 12.02 7.83
C ASN A 276 10.00 11.76 6.57
N GLY A 277 10.95 10.83 6.64
CA GLY A 277 11.65 10.33 5.46
C GLY A 277 10.95 9.15 4.78
N LEU A 278 9.97 8.51 5.44
CA LEU A 278 9.37 7.25 4.98
C LEU A 278 8.03 7.46 4.28
N PHE A 279 7.87 6.79 3.14
CA PHE A 279 6.67 6.78 2.32
C PHE A 279 6.21 5.35 2.11
N LEU A 280 4.93 5.05 2.37
CA LEU A 280 4.28 3.92 1.74
C LEU A 280 4.01 4.28 0.27
N ALA A 281 4.85 3.76 -0.62
CA ALA A 281 4.85 4.12 -2.03
C ALA A 281 3.77 3.36 -2.82
N ARG A 282 3.55 2.08 -2.49
CA ARG A 282 2.64 1.21 -3.25
C ARG A 282 2.08 0.08 -2.40
N VAL A 283 0.84 -0.31 -2.70
CA VAL A 283 0.21 -1.55 -2.21
C VAL A 283 -0.35 -2.29 -3.41
N ASP A 284 0.11 -3.51 -3.65
CA ASP A 284 -0.30 -4.32 -4.79
C ASP A 284 -1.38 -5.32 -4.43
N TYR A 285 -2.29 -5.55 -5.37
CA TYR A 285 -3.35 -6.54 -5.31
C TYR A 285 -3.32 -7.38 -6.59
N ARG A 286 -4.01 -8.51 -6.60
CA ARG A 286 -4.18 -9.27 -7.83
C ARG A 286 -5.19 -8.55 -8.72
N GLU A 287 -4.98 -8.58 -10.03
CA GLU A 287 -5.92 -7.97 -10.98
C GLU A 287 -7.33 -8.57 -10.84
N GLU A 288 -7.43 -9.87 -10.56
CA GLU A 288 -8.71 -10.56 -10.30
C GLU A 288 -9.50 -9.97 -9.13
N ASP A 289 -8.82 -9.39 -8.14
CA ASP A 289 -9.48 -8.74 -7.00
C ASP A 289 -10.02 -7.34 -7.37
N LEU A 290 -9.43 -6.69 -8.38
CA LEU A 290 -9.73 -5.30 -8.80
C LEU A 290 -10.74 -5.25 -9.95
N LEU A 291 -10.88 -6.33 -10.72
CA LEU A 291 -11.82 -6.43 -11.82
C LEU A 291 -13.21 -6.82 -11.30
N LYS A 292 -14.09 -5.85 -11.11
CA LYS A 292 -15.52 -6.16 -11.05
C LYS A 292 -16.01 -6.59 -12.43
N CYS A 293 -16.38 -7.86 -12.55
CA CYS A 293 -17.25 -8.36 -13.61
C CYS A 293 -16.69 -8.43 -15.05
N SER A 294 -15.41 -8.74 -15.28
CA SER A 294 -15.04 -9.31 -16.59
C SER A 294 -15.61 -10.72 -16.76
N TRP A 295 -15.82 -11.49 -15.69
CA TRP A 295 -16.35 -12.86 -15.79
C TRP A 295 -17.76 -12.96 -16.38
N ILE A 296 -18.59 -11.92 -16.28
CA ILE A 296 -19.93 -11.88 -16.93
C ILE A 296 -19.79 -11.56 -18.41
N LEU A 297 -18.91 -10.61 -18.78
CA LEU A 297 -18.60 -10.31 -20.18
C LEU A 297 -17.85 -11.47 -20.86
N LEU A 298 -16.93 -12.14 -20.17
CA LEU A 298 -16.19 -13.30 -20.65
C LEU A 298 -17.07 -14.55 -20.74
N ARG A 299 -17.98 -14.78 -19.77
CA ARG A 299 -19.02 -15.83 -19.90
C ARG A 299 -20.02 -15.50 -20.99
N MET A 300 -20.48 -14.25 -21.11
CA MET A 300 -21.36 -13.84 -22.23
C MET A 300 -20.64 -14.03 -23.57
N PHE A 301 -19.37 -13.62 -23.68
CA PHE A 301 -18.56 -13.87 -24.87
C PHE A 301 -18.42 -15.37 -25.15
N MET A 302 -18.06 -16.18 -24.15
CA MET A 302 -17.95 -17.64 -24.30
C MET A 302 -19.29 -18.30 -24.66
N LEU A 303 -20.42 -17.87 -24.08
CA LEU A 303 -21.75 -18.39 -24.39
C LEU A 303 -22.22 -17.96 -25.78
N ILE A 304 -21.90 -16.74 -26.22
CA ILE A 304 -22.16 -16.26 -27.58
C ILE A 304 -21.32 -17.06 -28.58
N LEU A 305 -20.03 -17.30 -28.29
CA LEU A 305 -19.13 -18.15 -29.10
C LEU A 305 -19.60 -19.62 -29.16
N LEU A 306 -20.06 -20.20 -28.03
CA LEU A 306 -20.58 -21.56 -28.03
C LEU A 306 -21.89 -21.68 -28.83
N SER A 307 -22.76 -20.67 -28.74
CA SER A 307 -24.04 -20.62 -29.47
C SER A 307 -23.84 -20.46 -30.98
N THR A 308 -22.87 -19.63 -31.41
CA THR A 308 -22.53 -19.48 -32.83
C THR A 308 -21.83 -20.72 -33.40
N MET A 309 -21.02 -21.45 -32.61
CA MET A 309 -20.45 -22.74 -33.05
C MET A 309 -21.50 -23.85 -33.17
N LEU A 310 -22.54 -23.87 -32.34
CA LEU A 310 -23.64 -24.84 -32.42
C LEU A 310 -24.62 -24.55 -33.58
N MET A 311 -24.76 -23.28 -33.98
CA MET A 311 -25.63 -22.86 -35.10
C MET A 311 -24.95 -22.95 -36.48
N ALA A 312 -23.63 -23.12 -36.54
CA ALA A 312 -22.86 -23.18 -37.78
C ALA A 312 -22.72 -24.58 -38.40
N ASN A 313 -23.46 -25.59 -37.93
CA ASN A 313 -23.38 -26.95 -38.47
C ASN A 313 -24.74 -27.52 -38.90
N PRO A 314 -25.29 -27.11 -40.06
CA PRO A 314 -26.27 -27.92 -40.76
C PRO A 314 -25.56 -28.73 -41.88
N LEU A 315 -26.09 -29.93 -42.12
CA LEU A 315 -25.88 -30.82 -43.28
C LEU A 315 -24.94 -32.02 -43.07
N PHE A 316 -25.45 -33.03 -42.38
CA PHE A 316 -25.23 -34.42 -42.81
C PHE A 316 -26.00 -34.68 -44.12
N PRO A 317 -25.38 -35.25 -45.18
CA PRO A 317 -26.13 -35.68 -46.35
C PRO A 317 -26.79 -37.05 -46.10
N ASN A 318 -28.10 -37.12 -46.37
CA ASN A 318 -28.88 -38.35 -46.44
C ASN A 318 -28.23 -39.36 -47.40
N ARG A 319 -27.91 -40.57 -46.91
CA ARG A 319 -27.64 -41.74 -47.78
C ARG A 319 -28.94 -42.53 -48.01
N PRO A 320 -29.22 -43.00 -49.23
CA PRO A 320 -30.40 -43.80 -49.50
C PRO A 320 -30.21 -45.25 -49.05
N VAL A 321 -31.25 -45.81 -48.45
CA VAL A 321 -31.40 -47.22 -48.08
C VAL A 321 -31.64 -48.06 -49.35
N ARG A 322 -30.82 -49.08 -49.61
CA ARG A 322 -31.12 -50.14 -50.59
C ARG A 322 -31.81 -51.31 -49.87
N PRO A 323 -32.88 -51.90 -50.44
CA PRO A 323 -33.47 -53.11 -49.91
C PRO A 323 -32.68 -54.35 -50.38
N ILE A 324 -32.37 -55.23 -49.43
CA ILE A 324 -31.90 -56.60 -49.68
C ILE A 324 -33.16 -57.44 -49.89
N LEU A 325 -33.37 -57.95 -51.11
CA LEU A 325 -34.32 -59.02 -51.38
C LEU A 325 -33.61 -60.36 -51.21
N CYS A 326 -34.26 -61.29 -50.51
CA CYS A 326 -33.89 -62.69 -50.44
C CYS A 326 -34.71 -63.47 -51.48
N ARG A 327 -34.04 -64.40 -52.18
CA ARG A 327 -34.44 -65.22 -53.35
C ARG A 327 -34.28 -64.59 -54.72
#